data_AF-A0A0D6APF8-F1
#
_entry.id   AF-A0A0D6APF8-F1
#
_cell.length_a   1.000
_cell.length_b   1.000
_cell.length_c   1.000
_cell.angle_alpha   90.00
_cell.angle_beta   90.00
_cell.angle_gamma   90.00
#
_symmetry.space_group_name_H-M   'P 1'
#
loop_
_entity.id
_entity.type
_entity.pdbx_description
1 polymer ?
#
loop_
_entity_poly.entity_id
_entity_poly.type
_entity_poly.pdbx_seq_one_letter_code
_entity_poly.pdbx_strand_id
1 'polypeptide(L)'
;MNKFQGFPNANLVFDEMIEVIKEYLKTREIEETKRVEIKAIENITIQEIKAKREILIKYLELSFDERSNNFKRLFDTVDSAISSHDNQVLALTLHSIIELAKSSPFKDLVNLSNVQLALKDSDHIWEL
;
A
#
# COMPACT_ATOMS: atom_id res chain seq x y z
N MET A 1 -66.14 -39.44 14.67
CA MET A 1 -64.70 -39.76 14.51
C MET A 1 -63.98 -38.44 14.26
N ASN A 2 -63.17 -38.01 15.23
CA ASN A 2 -62.61 -36.66 15.38
C ASN A 2 -61.71 -36.23 14.22
N LYS A 3 -61.98 -35.04 13.66
CA LYS A 3 -60.98 -34.18 13.00
C LYS A 3 -61.33 -32.70 13.21
N PHE A 4 -61.28 -32.23 14.45
CA PHE A 4 -60.95 -30.84 14.72
C PHE A 4 -59.59 -30.86 15.43
N GLN A 5 -58.52 -30.83 14.64
CA GLN A 5 -57.22 -30.46 15.17
C GLN A 5 -57.32 -28.99 15.58
N GLY A 6 -57.10 -28.75 16.88
CA GLY A 6 -57.36 -27.48 17.54
C GLY A 6 -56.57 -26.34 16.93
N PHE A 7 -57.23 -25.19 16.79
CA PHE A 7 -56.53 -23.93 16.61
C PHE A 7 -55.57 -23.74 17.79
N PRO A 8 -54.32 -23.34 17.56
CA PRO A 8 -53.41 -23.03 18.66
C PRO A 8 -54.07 -21.99 19.56
N ASN A 9 -53.97 -22.19 20.88
CA ASN A 9 -54.46 -21.22 21.86
C ASN A 9 -53.85 -19.86 21.51
N ALA A 10 -54.68 -18.82 21.38
CA ALA A 10 -54.23 -17.49 20.95
C ALA A 10 -53.01 -17.01 21.75
N ASN A 11 -52.93 -17.33 23.04
CA ASN A 11 -51.79 -16.98 23.89
C ASN A 11 -50.47 -17.61 23.41
N LEU A 12 -50.49 -18.86 22.93
CA LEU A 12 -49.29 -19.52 22.41
C LEU A 12 -48.79 -18.84 21.14
N VAL A 13 -49.71 -18.44 20.25
CA VAL A 13 -49.36 -17.71 19.02
C VAL A 13 -48.78 -16.34 19.36
N PHE A 14 -49.34 -15.64 20.35
CA PHE A 14 -48.80 -14.36 20.80
C PHE A 14 -47.41 -14.50 21.44
N ASP A 15 -47.19 -15.52 22.25
CA ASP A 15 -45.87 -15.78 22.87
C ASP A 15 -44.82 -16.12 21.81
N GLU A 16 -45.16 -16.96 20.83
CA GLU A 16 -44.27 -17.26 19.69
C GLU A 16 -43.96 -16.01 18.86
N MET A 17 -44.96 -15.16 18.59
CA MET A 17 -44.74 -13.90 17.87
C MET A 17 -43.82 -12.95 18.64
N ILE A 18 -43.99 -12.85 19.96
CA ILE A 18 -43.14 -12.01 20.82
C ILE A 18 -41.69 -12.51 20.78
N GLU A 19 -41.46 -13.81 20.87
CA GLU A 19 -40.11 -14.37 20.81
C GLU A 19 -39.45 -14.15 19.45
N VAL A 20 -40.18 -14.35 18.34
CA VAL A 20 -39.66 -14.06 16.99
C VAL A 20 -39.30 -12.57 16.83
N ILE A 21 -40.13 -11.66 17.35
CA ILE A 21 -39.84 -10.21 17.29
C ILE A 21 -38.59 -9.88 18.12
N LYS A 22 -38.44 -10.44 19.33
CA LYS A 22 -37.25 -10.24 20.17
C LYS A 22 -36.00 -10.75 19.48
N GLU A 23 -36.05 -11.94 18.89
CA GLU A 23 -34.92 -12.53 18.18
C GLU A 23 -34.54 -11.69 16.96
N TYR A 24 -35.53 -11.21 16.20
CA TYR A 24 -35.31 -10.28 15.09
C TYR A 24 -34.63 -8.99 15.54
N LEU A 25 -35.15 -8.33 16.59
CA LEU A 25 -34.58 -7.07 17.07
C LEU A 25 -33.13 -7.25 17.57
N LYS A 26 -32.88 -8.31 18.34
CA LYS A 26 -31.53 -8.66 18.81
C LYS A 26 -30.58 -8.92 17.64
N THR A 27 -31.02 -9.73 16.67
CA THR A 27 -30.21 -10.04 15.49
C THR A 27 -29.92 -8.79 14.68
N ARG A 28 -30.93 -7.93 14.47
CA ARG A 28 -30.78 -6.67 13.75
C ARG A 28 -29.71 -5.78 14.40
N GLU A 29 -29.78 -5.58 15.72
CA GLU A 29 -28.84 -4.73 16.46
C GLU A 29 -27.40 -5.28 16.40
N ILE A 30 -27.23 -6.60 16.53
CA ILE A 30 -25.92 -7.26 16.38
C ILE A 30 -25.37 -7.06 14.96
N GLU A 31 -26.18 -7.29 13.94
CA GLU A 31 -25.75 -7.17 12.55
C GLU A 31 -25.52 -5.70 12.12
N GLU A 32 -26.25 -4.75 12.69
CA GLU A 32 -25.97 -3.32 12.54
C GLU A 32 -24.60 -2.97 13.12
N THR A 33 -24.32 -3.44 14.34
CA THR A 33 -23.01 -3.23 14.99
C THR A 33 -21.87 -3.81 14.16
N LYS A 34 -22.00 -5.06 13.69
CA LYS A 34 -21.01 -5.71 12.82
C LYS A 34 -20.77 -4.92 11.53
N ARG A 35 -21.82 -4.41 10.89
CA ARG A 35 -21.67 -3.59 9.68
C ARG A 35 -20.94 -2.28 9.94
N VAL A 36 -21.18 -1.64 11.08
CA VAL A 36 -20.46 -0.43 11.47
C VAL A 36 -18.98 -0.74 11.70
N GLU A 37 -18.67 -1.84 12.40
CA GLU A 37 -17.29 -2.29 12.62
C GLU A 37 -16.57 -2.60 11.30
N ILE A 38 -17.22 -3.35 10.39
CA ILE A 38 -16.66 -3.66 9.06
C ILE A 38 -16.33 -2.38 8.29
N LYS A 39 -17.25 -1.40 8.29
CA LYS A 39 -17.01 -0.10 7.62
C LYS A 39 -15.86 0.68 8.23
N ALA A 40 -15.70 0.63 9.56
CA ALA A 40 -14.58 1.27 10.24
C ALA A 40 -13.25 0.62 9.86
N ILE A 41 -13.19 -0.72 9.85
CA ILE A 41 -12.00 -1.49 9.44
C ILE A 41 -11.69 -1.26 7.96
N GLU A 42 -12.69 -1.26 7.10
CA GLU A 42 -12.56 -0.95 5.67
C GLU A 42 -11.92 0.42 5.48
N ASN A 43 -12.45 1.45 6.16
CA ASN A 43 -11.91 2.80 6.07
C ASN A 43 -10.44 2.86 6.53
N ILE A 44 -10.11 2.26 7.69
CA ILE A 44 -8.72 2.20 8.19
C ILE A 44 -7.82 1.53 7.15
N THR A 45 -8.23 0.36 6.65
CA THR A 45 -7.46 -0.42 5.68
C THR A 45 -7.24 0.36 4.38
N ILE A 46 -8.27 1.05 3.87
CA ILE A 46 -8.16 1.89 2.68
C ILE A 46 -7.16 3.04 2.91
N GLN A 47 -7.19 3.69 4.08
CA GLN A 47 -6.26 4.77 4.40
C GLN A 47 -4.82 4.26 4.52
N GLU A 48 -4.61 3.09 5.12
CA GLU A 48 -3.29 2.46 5.16
C GLU A 48 -2.74 2.13 3.76
N ILE A 49 -3.59 1.59 2.87
CA ILE A 49 -3.21 1.31 1.47
C ILE A 49 -2.84 2.61 0.75
N LYS A 50 -3.62 3.68 0.93
CA LYS A 50 -3.35 4.99 0.32
C LYS A 50 -2.03 5.58 0.82
N ALA A 51 -1.78 5.56 2.13
CA ALA A 51 -0.52 6.03 2.70
C ALA A 51 0.69 5.25 2.16
N LYS A 52 0.60 3.91 2.09
CA LYS A 52 1.66 3.08 1.50
C LYS A 52 1.89 3.40 0.03
N ARG A 53 0.82 3.63 -0.74
CA ARG A 53 0.91 4.06 -2.15
C ARG A 53 1.63 5.39 -2.29
N GLU A 54 1.29 6.38 -1.47
CA GLU A 54 1.92 7.72 -1.54
C GLU A 54 3.42 7.65 -1.27
N ILE A 55 3.83 6.88 -0.25
CA ILE A 55 5.24 6.62 0.06
C ILE A 55 5.95 5.97 -1.14
N LEU A 56 5.34 4.96 -1.74
CA LEU A 56 5.92 4.25 -2.89
C LEU A 56 6.07 5.16 -4.11
N ILE A 57 5.04 5.97 -4.43
CA ILE A 57 5.11 6.92 -5.54
C ILE A 57 6.20 7.97 -5.27
N LYS A 58 6.28 8.50 -4.04
CA LYS A 58 7.27 9.51 -3.71
C LYS A 58 8.71 8.99 -3.80
N TYR A 59 8.94 7.77 -3.33
CA TYR A 59 10.21 7.08 -3.50
C TYR A 59 10.58 6.93 -4.98
N LEU A 60 9.63 6.50 -5.82
CA LEU A 60 9.91 6.30 -7.24
C LEU A 60 10.28 7.63 -7.91
N GLU A 61 9.53 8.70 -7.67
CA GLU A 61 9.85 10.03 -8.20
C GLU A 61 11.30 10.44 -7.85
N LEU A 62 11.67 10.36 -6.56
CA LEU A 62 13.00 10.77 -6.11
C LEU A 62 14.11 9.85 -6.67
N SER A 63 13.90 8.54 -6.66
CA SER A 63 14.87 7.57 -7.17
C SER A 63 15.12 7.75 -8.67
N PHE A 64 14.06 7.98 -9.47
CA PHE A 64 14.21 8.24 -10.90
C PHE A 64 14.85 9.60 -11.19
N ASP A 65 14.50 10.65 -10.44
CA ASP A 65 15.10 11.99 -10.58
C ASP A 65 16.59 11.97 -10.25
N GLU A 66 16.99 11.34 -9.13
CA GLU A 66 18.40 11.18 -8.76
C GLU A 66 19.16 10.37 -9.81
N ARG A 67 18.57 9.26 -10.28
CA ARG A 67 19.17 8.45 -11.34
C ARG A 67 19.36 9.22 -12.64
N SER A 68 18.42 10.07 -13.02
CA SER A 68 18.56 10.97 -14.18
C SER A 68 19.73 11.93 -14.01
N ASN A 69 19.83 12.56 -12.84
CA ASN A 69 20.94 13.46 -12.52
C ASN A 69 22.30 12.74 -12.53
N ASN A 70 22.35 11.51 -12.03
CA ASN A 70 23.56 10.70 -12.02
C ASN A 70 24.01 10.31 -13.43
N PHE A 71 23.09 9.89 -14.30
CA PHE A 71 23.43 9.66 -15.71
C PHE A 71 23.97 10.92 -16.38
N LYS A 72 23.34 12.08 -16.16
CA LYS A 72 23.81 13.35 -16.71
C LYS A 72 25.26 13.65 -16.29
N ARG A 73 25.57 13.54 -14.99
CA ARG A 73 26.94 13.76 -14.48
C ARG A 73 27.96 12.78 -15.06
N LEU A 74 27.58 11.51 -15.24
CA LEU A 74 28.45 10.50 -15.86
C LEU A 74 28.71 10.83 -17.34
N PHE A 75 27.70 11.27 -18.08
CA PHE A 75 27.90 11.73 -19.46
C PHE A 75 28.76 13.00 -19.55
N ASP A 76 28.56 13.98 -18.67
CA ASP A 76 29.42 15.17 -18.60
C ASP A 76 30.90 14.77 -18.34
N THR A 77 31.12 13.74 -17.52
CA THR A 77 32.46 13.19 -17.25
C THR A 77 33.05 12.47 -18.47
N VAL A 78 32.24 11.75 -19.24
CA VAL A 78 32.64 11.15 -20.52
C VAL A 78 33.10 12.24 -21.50
N ASP A 79 32.32 13.30 -21.67
CA ASP A 79 32.65 14.40 -22.57
C ASP A 79 33.97 15.09 -22.16
N SER A 80 34.17 15.29 -20.86
CA SER A 80 35.42 15.82 -20.33
C SER A 80 36.62 14.89 -20.58
N ALA A 81 36.47 13.58 -20.36
CA ALA A 81 37.53 12.60 -20.55
C ALA A 81 37.95 12.47 -22.02
N ILE A 82 36.98 12.55 -22.94
CA ILE A 82 37.24 12.60 -24.39
C ILE A 82 38.05 13.86 -24.73
N SER A 83 37.64 15.02 -24.21
CA SER A 83 38.32 16.29 -24.46
C SER A 83 39.75 16.31 -23.94
N SER A 84 39.98 15.72 -22.76
CA SER A 84 41.30 15.63 -22.14
C SER A 84 42.15 14.44 -22.61
N HIS A 85 41.63 13.60 -23.51
CA HIS A 85 42.27 12.35 -23.96
C HIS A 85 42.62 11.40 -22.80
N ASP A 86 41.85 11.45 -21.71
CA ASP A 86 42.03 10.59 -20.54
C ASP A 86 41.25 9.28 -20.72
N ASN A 87 41.91 8.32 -21.37
CA ASN A 87 41.34 7.01 -21.63
C ASN A 87 41.04 6.20 -20.36
N GLN A 88 41.72 6.49 -19.25
CA GLN A 88 41.49 5.78 -17.99
C GLN A 88 40.18 6.24 -17.34
N VAL A 89 39.97 7.56 -17.26
CA VAL A 89 38.70 8.12 -16.76
C VAL A 89 37.54 7.73 -17.66
N LEU A 90 37.74 7.74 -18.98
CA LEU A 90 36.71 7.32 -19.94
C LEU A 90 36.26 5.87 -19.70
N ALA A 91 37.20 4.93 -19.57
CA ALA A 91 36.88 3.52 -19.35
C ALA A 91 36.16 3.29 -18.01
N LEU A 92 36.63 3.94 -16.94
CA LEU A 92 35.99 3.85 -15.61
C LEU A 92 34.56 4.41 -15.64
N THR A 93 34.37 5.57 -16.26
CA THR A 93 33.07 6.24 -16.31
C THR A 93 32.05 5.43 -17.14
N LEU A 94 32.47 4.87 -18.28
CA LEU A 94 31.62 3.97 -19.08
C LEU A 94 31.23 2.71 -18.31
N HIS A 95 32.15 2.15 -17.52
CA HIS A 95 31.84 1.03 -16.64
C HIS A 95 30.79 1.42 -15.59
N SER A 96 30.93 2.58 -14.95
CA SER A 96 29.93 3.10 -14.00
C SER A 96 28.56 3.32 -14.63
N ILE A 97 28.49 3.78 -15.89
CA ILE A 97 27.22 3.91 -16.63
C ILE A 97 26.56 2.53 -16.80
N ILE A 98 27.34 1.50 -17.15
CA ILE A 98 26.83 0.13 -17.31
C ILE A 98 26.33 -0.43 -15.98
N GLU A 99 27.09 -0.26 -14.89
CA GLU A 99 26.70 -0.75 -13.57
C GLU A 99 25.43 -0.05 -13.07
N LEU A 100 25.36 1.28 -13.22
CA LEU A 100 24.14 2.02 -12.92
C LEU A 100 22.98 1.50 -13.78
N ALA A 101 23.16 1.34 -15.09
CA ALA A 101 22.11 0.82 -15.98
C ALA A 101 21.60 -0.58 -15.60
N LYS A 102 22.45 -1.43 -15.02
CA LYS A 102 22.07 -2.76 -14.52
C LYS A 102 21.34 -2.72 -13.18
N SER A 103 21.53 -1.67 -12.37
CA SER A 103 20.89 -1.57 -11.06
C SER A 103 19.39 -1.31 -11.17
N SER A 104 18.62 -1.92 -10.27
CA SER A 104 17.16 -1.76 -10.21
C SER A 104 16.81 -0.62 -9.25
N PRO A 105 15.94 0.33 -9.66
CA PRO A 105 15.46 1.37 -8.76
C PRO A 105 14.56 0.81 -7.64
N PHE A 106 14.18 -0.48 -7.71
CA PHE A 106 13.34 -1.15 -6.72
C PHE A 106 14.11 -1.87 -5.62
N LYS A 107 15.46 -1.81 -5.61
CA LYS A 107 16.29 -2.56 -4.66
C LYS A 107 15.94 -2.24 -3.20
N ASP A 108 15.58 -1.00 -2.89
CA ASP A 108 15.31 -0.56 -1.51
C ASP A 108 13.83 -0.69 -1.10
N LEU A 109 12.93 -1.00 -2.05
CA LEU A 109 11.51 -1.23 -1.76
C LEU A 109 11.23 -2.56 -1.03
N VAL A 110 12.25 -3.38 -0.80
CA VAL A 110 12.11 -4.63 -0.02
C VAL A 110 11.61 -4.33 1.40
N ASN A 111 11.84 -3.13 1.94
CA ASN A 111 11.32 -2.71 3.24
C ASN A 111 10.75 -1.28 3.23
N LEU A 112 9.42 -1.17 3.14
CA LEU A 112 8.72 0.13 3.16
C LEU A 112 8.97 0.96 4.43
N SER A 113 9.29 0.34 5.56
CA SER A 113 9.63 1.08 6.78
C SER A 113 10.98 1.81 6.64
N ASN A 114 11.95 1.21 5.96
CA ASN A 114 13.23 1.86 5.66
C ASN A 114 13.03 3.02 4.69
N VAL A 115 12.17 2.85 3.68
CA VAL A 115 11.79 3.92 2.74
C VAL A 115 11.15 5.10 3.47
N GLN A 116 10.28 4.86 4.45
CA GLN A 116 9.70 5.92 5.26
C GLN A 116 10.74 6.69 6.08
N LEU A 117 11.76 6.01 6.61
CA LEU A 117 12.84 6.65 7.35
C LEU A 117 13.71 7.50 6.41
N ALA A 118 14.07 6.95 5.24
CA ALA A 118 14.79 7.65 4.19
C ALA A 118 14.06 8.91 3.70
N LEU A 119 12.73 8.84 3.50
CA LEU A 119 11.92 10.01 3.13
C LEU A 119 11.84 11.10 4.21
N LYS A 120 12.06 10.75 5.47
CA LYS A 120 12.09 11.71 6.59
C LYS A 120 13.45 12.38 6.74
N ASP A 121 14.49 11.82 6.15
CA ASP A 121 15.85 12.35 6.15
C ASP A 121 16.06 13.21 4.90
N SER A 122 16.22 14.52 5.08
CA SER A 122 16.42 15.46 3.96
C SER A 122 17.75 15.29 3.26
N ASP A 123 18.73 14.67 3.93
CA ASP A 123 20.09 14.49 3.43
C ASP A 123 20.30 13.06 2.90
N HIS A 124 19.23 12.26 2.82
CA HIS A 124 19.28 10.91 2.31
C HIS A 124 19.66 10.89 0.83
N ILE A 125 20.68 10.08 0.50
CA ILE A 125 21.14 9.83 -0.86
C ILE A 125 20.59 8.47 -1.29
N TRP A 126 19.81 8.41 -2.37
CA TRP A 126 19.29 7.14 -2.86
C TRP A 126 20.42 6.37 -3.56
N GLU A 127 20.73 5.17 -3.07
CA GLU A 127 21.88 4.39 -3.53
C GLU A 127 21.79 4.03 -5.03
N LEU A 128 22.97 3.98 -5.67
CA LEU A 128 23.20 3.64 -7.09
C LEU A 128 23.03 2.14 -7.38
#